data_AF-A0A1G9F8J5-F1
#
_entry.id   AF-A0A1G9F8J5-F1
#
_cell.length_a   1.000
_cell.length_b   1.000
_cell.length_c   1.000
_cell.angle_alpha   90.00
_cell.angle_beta   90.00
_cell.angle_gamma   90.00
#
_symmetry.space_group_name_H-M   'P 1'
#
loop_
_entity.id
_entity.type
_entity.pdbx_description
1 polymer ?
#
loop_
_entity_poly.entity_id
_entity_poly.type
_entity_poly.pdbx_seq_one_letter_code
_entity_poly.pdbx_strand_id
1 'polypeptide(L)'
;MGNVFKSLYSQIDRVERVDTTFADLDASKMRNVRFEGNTFNGVKTPTANPLSVSHSQNTAAARWVVATGGALPFDGRSIKVEAVVAEGAIQTAGGVRNTDLPSITTGQGSARNQVILDFSQPVRGTMALRVRMDQPE
;
A
#
# COMPACT_ATOMS: atom_id res chain seq x y z
N MET A 1 -10.48 12.65 15.80
CA MET A 1 -9.55 12.00 16.75
C MET A 1 -9.60 10.50 16.49
N GLY A 2 -8.46 9.81 16.44
CA GLY A 2 -8.42 8.36 16.28
C GLY A 2 -8.04 7.65 17.58
N ASN A 3 -7.74 6.35 17.49
CA ASN A 3 -7.44 5.51 18.66
C ASN A 3 -5.94 5.50 18.98
N VAL A 4 -5.61 5.12 20.21
CA VAL A 4 -4.23 4.84 20.63
C VAL A 4 -4.13 3.36 20.99
N PHE A 5 -3.30 2.62 20.24
CA PHE A 5 -3.00 1.23 20.54
C PHE A 5 -1.62 1.15 21.18
N LYS A 6 -1.55 0.65 22.41
CA LYS A 6 -0.31 0.51 23.18
C LYS A 6 -0.19 -0.88 23.77
N SER A 7 0.88 -1.58 23.43
CA SER A 7 1.29 -2.78 24.16
C SER A 7 2.32 -2.42 25.23
N LEU A 8 2.19 -2.99 26.44
CA LEU A 8 2.98 -2.61 27.62
C LEU A 8 4.19 -3.50 27.87
N TYR A 9 4.08 -4.81 27.61
CA TYR A 9 5.08 -5.79 28.06
C TYR A 9 5.79 -6.52 26.92
N SER A 10 5.17 -6.59 25.74
CA SER A 10 5.75 -7.23 24.55
C SER A 10 5.22 -6.54 23.30
N GLN A 11 5.94 -6.64 22.19
CA GLN A 11 5.39 -6.18 20.92
C GLN A 11 4.34 -7.17 20.42
N ILE A 12 3.19 -6.64 19.99
CA ILE A 12 2.23 -7.41 19.21
C ILE A 12 2.49 -7.19 17.72
N ASP A 13 2.16 -8.17 16.88
CA ASP A 13 2.38 -8.02 15.44
C ASP A 13 1.40 -7.01 14.84
N ARG A 14 0.11 -7.12 15.18
CA ARG A 14 -0.99 -6.27 14.70
C ARG A 14 -2.02 -6.03 15.80
N VAL A 15 -2.83 -4.98 15.65
CA VAL A 15 -3.96 -4.67 16.55
C VAL A 15 -5.27 -5.32 16.14
N GLU A 16 -5.29 -5.92 14.94
CA GLU A 16 -6.47 -6.46 14.30
C GLU A 16 -6.13 -7.81 13.68
N ARG A 17 -7.14 -8.68 13.63
CA ARG A 17 -7.11 -10.01 13.01
C ARG A 17 -8.54 -10.47 12.74
N VAL A 18 -8.73 -11.23 11.67
CA VAL A 18 -9.97 -11.98 11.42
C VAL A 18 -9.90 -13.32 12.13
N ASP A 19 -10.91 -13.61 12.97
CA ASP A 19 -11.10 -14.97 13.48
C ASP A 19 -11.79 -15.82 12.40
N THR A 20 -11.04 -16.79 11.89
CA THR A 20 -11.45 -17.63 10.77
C THR A 20 -12.07 -18.96 11.22
N THR A 21 -12.45 -19.09 12.50
CA THR A 21 -13.00 -20.33 13.06
C THR A 21 -14.20 -20.86 12.28
N PHE A 22 -15.01 -19.96 11.70
CA PHE A 22 -16.16 -20.35 10.88
C PHE A 22 -16.02 -19.97 9.40
N ALA A 23 -15.55 -18.74 9.11
CA ALA A 23 -15.38 -18.26 7.75
C ALA A 23 -14.40 -17.08 7.71
N ASP A 24 -13.80 -16.87 6.54
CA ASP A 24 -12.99 -15.69 6.23
C ASP A 24 -13.85 -14.49 5.79
N LEU A 25 -13.25 -13.29 5.83
CA LEU A 25 -13.81 -12.12 5.16
C LEU A 25 -13.64 -12.23 3.63
N ASP A 26 -14.68 -11.87 2.88
CA ASP A 26 -14.52 -11.67 1.43
C ASP A 26 -13.79 -10.35 1.15
N ALA A 27 -12.45 -10.42 1.15
CA ALA A 27 -11.57 -9.29 0.92
C ALA A 27 -11.73 -8.63 -0.47
N SER A 28 -12.55 -9.18 -1.39
CA SER A 28 -12.87 -8.54 -2.67
C SER A 28 -14.05 -7.57 -2.59
N LYS A 29 -14.88 -7.67 -1.56
CA LYS A 29 -16.14 -6.92 -1.42
C LYS A 29 -16.12 -5.91 -0.28
N MET A 30 -14.92 -5.53 0.15
CA MET A 30 -14.73 -4.57 1.22
C MET A 30 -15.18 -3.18 0.78
N ARG A 31 -15.98 -2.51 1.62
CA ARG A 31 -16.52 -1.18 1.36
C ARG A 31 -16.44 -0.31 2.60
N ASN A 32 -16.19 0.98 2.42
CA ASN A 32 -16.24 2.00 3.46
C ASN A 32 -15.45 1.66 4.73
N VAL A 33 -14.28 1.02 4.56
CA VAL A 33 -13.40 0.67 5.68
C VAL A 33 -12.58 1.89 6.02
N ARG A 34 -12.71 2.40 7.25
CA ARG A 34 -11.93 3.55 7.73
C ARG A 34 -10.99 3.12 8.84
N PHE A 35 -9.68 3.20 8.58
CA PHE A 35 -8.64 2.86 9.56
C PHE A 35 -7.58 3.96 9.55
N GLU A 36 -7.87 5.09 10.20
CA GLU A 36 -7.02 6.29 10.11
C GLU A 36 -7.00 7.07 11.43
N GLY A 37 -6.01 7.96 11.55
CA GLY A 37 -5.84 8.81 12.73
C GLY A 37 -5.40 8.06 13.99
N ASN A 38 -4.97 6.80 13.85
CA ASN A 38 -4.53 5.97 14.96
C ASN A 38 -3.05 6.17 15.28
N THR A 39 -2.69 6.05 16.55
CA THR A 39 -1.29 6.01 17.02
C THR A 39 -0.96 4.61 17.52
N PHE A 40 0.23 4.11 17.19
CA PHE A 40 0.67 2.76 17.53
C PHE A 40 1.96 2.79 18.35
N ASN A 41 1.95 2.11 19.50
CA ASN A 41 3.10 1.96 20.38
C ASN A 41 3.28 0.47 20.73
N GLY A 42 4.41 -0.13 20.35
CA GLY A 42 4.64 -1.56 20.56
C GLY A 42 3.82 -2.46 19.62
N VAL A 43 3.51 -1.99 18.41
CA VAL A 43 2.84 -2.75 17.35
C VAL A 43 3.78 -2.81 16.14
N LYS A 44 4.10 -4.00 15.64
CA LYS A 44 5.11 -4.16 14.57
C LYS A 44 4.62 -3.70 13.20
N THR A 45 3.36 -3.97 12.86
CA THR A 45 2.76 -3.57 11.60
C THR A 45 1.61 -2.60 11.86
N PRO A 46 1.88 -1.29 11.87
CA PRO A 46 0.84 -0.27 11.87
C PRO A 46 -0.04 -0.41 10.63
N THR A 47 -1.36 -0.43 10.84
CA THR A 47 -2.33 -0.54 9.75
C THR A 47 -2.98 0.80 9.45
N ALA A 48 -3.22 1.06 8.17
CA ALA A 48 -3.89 2.27 7.72
C ALA A 48 -4.75 2.02 6.48
N ASN A 49 -5.88 2.72 6.39
CA ASN A 49 -6.72 2.78 5.20
C ASN A 49 -7.36 4.17 5.10
N PRO A 50 -6.93 5.02 4.14
CA PRO A 50 -5.90 4.76 3.12
C PRO A 50 -4.49 4.57 3.68
N LEU A 51 -3.72 3.66 3.06
CA LEU A 51 -2.30 3.43 3.33
C LEU A 51 -1.43 4.28 2.42
N SER A 52 -0.48 5.02 3.00
CA SER A 52 0.58 5.71 2.26
C SER A 52 1.80 4.81 2.12
N VAL A 53 2.30 4.63 0.89
CA VAL A 53 3.49 3.81 0.59
C VAL A 53 4.43 4.64 -0.28
N SER A 54 5.71 4.74 0.10
CA SER A 54 6.77 5.26 -0.78
C SER A 54 7.59 4.08 -1.32
N HIS A 55 7.81 4.07 -2.63
CA HIS A 55 8.55 3.02 -3.32
C HIS A 55 9.69 3.62 -4.13
N SER A 56 10.92 3.17 -3.85
CA SER A 56 12.12 3.56 -4.60
C SER A 56 12.55 2.44 -5.54
N GLN A 57 12.51 2.72 -6.84
CA GLN A 57 13.05 1.86 -7.87
C GLN A 57 14.46 2.35 -8.22
N ASN A 58 15.48 1.62 -7.77
CA ASN A 58 16.89 2.04 -7.95
C ASN A 58 17.44 1.71 -9.34
N THR A 59 16.95 0.63 -9.95
CA THR A 59 17.33 0.15 -11.29
C THR A 59 16.23 0.43 -12.27
N ALA A 60 16.56 1.03 -13.44
CA ALA A 60 15.57 1.42 -14.42
C ALA A 60 14.73 0.21 -14.90
N ALA A 61 13.41 0.30 -14.73
CA ALA A 61 12.44 -0.71 -15.14
C ALA A 61 11.16 -0.02 -15.57
N ALA A 62 10.44 -0.59 -16.54
CA ALA A 62 9.15 -0.04 -16.98
C ALA A 62 8.04 -0.40 -15.98
N ARG A 63 8.11 -1.60 -15.41
CA ARG A 63 7.10 -2.16 -14.52
C ARG A 63 7.60 -2.18 -13.08
N TRP A 64 7.03 -1.35 -12.21
CA TRP A 64 7.37 -1.28 -10.79
C TRP A 64 6.32 -2.01 -9.98
N VAL A 65 6.75 -2.91 -9.09
CA VAL A 65 5.86 -3.67 -8.20
C VAL A 65 5.93 -3.05 -6.80
N VAL A 66 4.84 -2.41 -6.39
CA VAL A 66 4.72 -1.74 -5.10
C VAL A 66 3.90 -2.61 -4.16
N ALA A 67 4.56 -3.22 -3.17
CA ALA A 67 3.88 -3.99 -2.13
C ALA A 67 3.36 -3.08 -1.02
N THR A 68 2.17 -3.37 -0.50
CA THR A 68 1.61 -2.69 0.68
C THR A 68 2.22 -3.14 2.01
N GLY A 69 3.09 -4.16 1.98
CA GLY A 69 3.77 -4.67 3.18
C GLY A 69 2.84 -5.28 4.23
N GLY A 70 1.60 -5.64 3.84
CA GLY A 70 0.57 -6.07 4.79
C GLY A 70 0.00 -4.94 5.65
N ALA A 71 0.40 -3.68 5.44
CA ALA A 71 -0.06 -2.56 6.27
C ALA A 71 -1.50 -2.10 5.95
N LEU A 72 -2.19 -2.76 5.02
CA LEU A 72 -3.64 -2.65 4.89
C LEU A 72 -4.34 -3.46 6.00
N PRO A 73 -5.46 -2.99 6.57
CA PRO A 73 -6.21 -3.74 7.58
C PRO A 73 -6.60 -5.15 7.11
N PHE A 74 -6.64 -6.10 8.04
CA PHE A 74 -7.07 -7.49 7.84
C PHE A 74 -6.26 -8.25 6.78
N ASP A 75 -4.98 -7.88 6.62
CA ASP A 75 -4.14 -8.34 5.51
C ASP A 75 -4.83 -8.16 4.14
N GLY A 76 -5.57 -7.06 4.03
CA GLY A 76 -6.48 -6.78 2.94
C GLY A 76 -5.78 -6.62 1.58
N ARG A 77 -6.60 -6.76 0.54
CA ARG A 77 -6.16 -6.58 -0.85
C ARG A 77 -5.98 -5.11 -1.16
N SER A 78 -5.09 -4.78 -2.10
CA SER A 78 -5.05 -3.45 -2.70
C SER A 78 -6.19 -3.33 -3.71
N ILE A 79 -7.28 -2.62 -3.37
CA ILE A 79 -8.47 -2.49 -4.22
C ILE A 79 -8.41 -1.22 -5.06
N LYS A 80 -8.22 -0.06 -4.42
CA LYS A 80 -8.23 1.26 -5.07
C LYS A 80 -6.94 2.01 -4.77
N VAL A 81 -6.50 2.84 -5.71
CA VAL A 81 -5.41 3.80 -5.52
C VAL A 81 -5.99 5.19 -5.71
N GLU A 82 -5.88 6.03 -4.69
CA GLU A 82 -6.45 7.38 -4.70
C GLU A 82 -5.45 8.43 -5.21
N ALA A 83 -4.15 8.17 -5.05
CA ALA A 83 -3.11 9.08 -5.49
C ALA A 83 -1.82 8.33 -5.82
N VAL A 84 -1.10 8.84 -6.83
CA VAL A 84 0.27 8.47 -7.17
C VAL A 84 1.03 9.74 -7.50
N VAL A 85 2.17 9.96 -6.84
CA VAL A 85 2.96 11.19 -6.94
C VAL A 85 4.44 10.84 -6.98
N ALA A 86 5.19 11.48 -7.88
CA ALA A 86 6.64 11.35 -7.91
C ALA A 86 7.29 12.11 -6.74
N GLU A 87 8.17 11.43 -6.00
CA GLU A 87 9.02 12.02 -4.98
C GLU A 87 10.38 12.34 -5.60
N GLY A 88 10.47 13.52 -6.22
CA GLY A 88 11.65 13.96 -6.97
C GLY A 88 11.59 13.61 -8.46
N ALA A 89 12.76 13.59 -9.10
CA ALA A 89 12.85 13.34 -10.54
C ALA A 89 12.79 11.85 -10.85
N ILE A 90 11.85 11.46 -11.72
CA ILE A 90 11.88 10.16 -12.38
C ILE A 90 12.82 10.27 -13.59
N GLN A 91 13.70 9.30 -13.77
CA GLN A 91 14.74 9.35 -14.79
C GLN A 91 14.90 8.02 -15.53
N THR A 92 15.32 8.08 -16.78
CA THR A 92 15.78 6.90 -17.52
C THR A 92 17.12 6.40 -16.98
N ALA A 93 17.60 5.26 -17.47
CA ALA A 93 18.94 4.76 -17.14
C ALA A 93 20.05 5.76 -17.50
N GLY A 94 19.87 6.57 -18.55
CA GLY A 94 20.80 7.61 -18.97
C GLY A 94 20.70 8.92 -18.20
N GLY A 95 19.85 9.01 -17.17
CA GLY A 95 19.68 10.21 -16.34
C GLY A 95 18.78 11.30 -16.93
N VAL A 96 18.15 11.04 -18.08
CA VAL A 96 17.18 11.96 -18.68
C VAL A 96 15.89 11.94 -17.87
N ARG A 97 15.35 13.12 -17.56
CA ARG A 97 14.08 13.26 -16.83
C ARG A 97 12.93 12.65 -17.64
N ASN A 98 12.12 11.84 -16.98
CA ASN A 98 10.87 11.31 -17.48
C ASN A 98 9.69 11.99 -16.73
N THR A 99 8.62 12.29 -17.45
CA THR A 99 7.42 12.95 -16.92
C THR A 99 6.15 12.17 -17.24
N ASP A 100 6.29 10.88 -17.55
CA ASP A 100 5.17 10.03 -17.90
C ASP A 100 4.34 9.71 -16.66
N LEU A 101 3.02 9.66 -16.83
CA LEU A 101 2.14 9.12 -15.81
C LEU A 101 2.00 7.61 -16.03
N PRO A 102 2.38 6.76 -15.07
CA PRO A 102 2.26 5.32 -15.26
C PRO A 102 0.80 4.88 -15.23
N SER A 103 0.50 3.80 -15.97
CA SER A 103 -0.76 3.08 -15.76
C SER A 103 -0.69 2.30 -14.44
N ILE A 104 -1.84 2.13 -13.79
CA ILE A 104 -1.93 1.53 -12.46
C ILE A 104 -2.76 0.27 -12.54
N THR A 105 -2.23 -0.85 -12.05
CA THR A 105 -3.00 -2.09 -11.87
C THR A 105 -2.95 -2.53 -10.42
N THR A 106 -4.10 -2.65 -9.77
CA THR A 106 -4.21 -3.04 -8.36
C THR A 106 -4.44 -4.55 -8.20
N GLY A 107 -4.39 -5.05 -6.97
CA GLY A 107 -4.80 -6.42 -6.65
C GLY A 107 -3.83 -7.48 -7.16
N GLN A 108 -2.55 -7.14 -7.33
CA GLN A 108 -1.53 -8.01 -7.91
C GLN A 108 -0.78 -8.82 -6.84
N GLY A 109 -0.04 -9.84 -7.29
CA GLY A 109 0.62 -10.81 -6.41
C GLY A 109 -0.34 -11.87 -5.85
N SER A 110 0.20 -12.93 -5.24
CA SER A 110 -0.58 -14.04 -4.69
C SER A 110 -1.57 -13.58 -3.60
N ALA A 111 -1.13 -12.66 -2.73
CA ALA A 111 -1.95 -12.05 -1.69
C ALA A 111 -2.84 -10.90 -2.19
N ARG A 112 -2.76 -10.54 -3.49
CA ARG A 112 -3.48 -9.39 -4.09
C ARG A 112 -3.28 -8.05 -3.37
N ASN A 113 -2.11 -7.87 -2.75
CA ASN A 113 -1.75 -6.71 -1.94
C ASN A 113 -0.63 -5.87 -2.59
N GLN A 114 -0.41 -6.05 -3.88
CA GLN A 114 0.56 -5.30 -4.68
C GLN A 114 -0.14 -4.43 -5.72
N VAL A 115 0.43 -3.26 -5.94
CA VAL A 115 0.06 -2.32 -7.00
C VAL A 115 1.19 -2.28 -8.01
N ILE A 116 0.85 -2.32 -9.29
CA ILE A 116 1.82 -2.18 -10.37
C ILE A 116 1.70 -0.78 -10.97
N LEU A 117 2.85 -0.10 -11.07
CA LEU A 117 3.01 1.12 -11.86
C LEU A 117 3.73 0.73 -13.16
N ASP A 118 3.07 0.92 -14.30
CA ASP A 118 3.63 0.58 -15.62
C ASP A 118 3.89 1.84 -16.44
N PHE A 119 5.16 2.12 -16.68
CA PHE A 119 5.67 3.25 -17.45
C PHE A 119 5.88 2.88 -18.93
N SER A 120 5.92 3.90 -19.80
CA SER A 120 6.14 3.69 -21.24
C SER A 120 7.53 3.13 -21.58
N GLN A 121 8.49 3.28 -20.67
CA GLN A 121 9.90 2.91 -20.84
C GLN A 121 10.57 2.64 -19.50
N PRO A 122 11.76 2.00 -19.49
CA PRO A 122 12.51 1.78 -18.25
C PRO A 122 12.94 3.07 -17.55
N VAL A 123 12.45 3.26 -16.33
CA VAL A 123 12.75 4.42 -15.49
C VAL A 123 13.06 4.01 -14.04
N ARG A 124 13.73 4.90 -13.32
CA ARG A 124 14.08 4.78 -11.90
C ARG A 124 13.73 6.07 -11.16
N GLY A 125 13.60 5.97 -9.84
CA GLY A 125 13.22 7.08 -8.97
C GLY A 125 12.31 6.61 -7.84
N THR A 126 11.61 7.56 -7.22
CA THR A 126 10.74 7.28 -6.08
C THR A 126 9.32 7.76 -6.36
N MET A 127 8.32 6.93 -6.05
CA MET A 127 6.90 7.24 -6.20
C MET A 127 6.18 6.97 -4.87
N ALA A 128 5.38 7.93 -4.42
CA ALA A 128 4.45 7.78 -3.31
C ALA A 128 3.05 7.42 -3.83
N LEU A 129 2.41 6.46 -3.16
CA LEU A 129 1.07 5.97 -3.47
C LEU A 129 0.18 6.10 -2.25
N ARG A 130 -1.11 6.32 -2.48
CA ARG A 130 -2.16 6.22 -1.47
C ARG A 130 -3.12 5.10 -1.87
N VAL A 131 -3.04 3.97 -1.17
CA VAL A 131 -3.70 2.70 -1.52
C VAL A 131 -4.82 2.39 -0.53
N ARG A 132 -5.91 1.79 -1.01
CA ARG A 132 -7.06 1.40 -0.20
C ARG A 132 -7.38 -0.07 -0.31
N MET A 133 -7.89 -0.63 0.78
CA MET A 133 -8.38 -2.00 0.84
C MET A 133 -9.88 -2.15 0.53
N ASP A 134 -10.56 -1.06 0.23
CA ASP A 134 -12.01 -1.00 0.06
C ASP A 134 -12.40 -0.16 -1.15
N GLN A 135 -13.68 -0.28 -1.55
CA GLN A 135 -14.36 0.71 -2.36
C GLN A 135 -15.03 1.74 -1.42
N PRO A 136 -14.58 3.01 -1.41
CA PRO A 136 -15.18 4.05 -0.56
C PRO A 136 -16.49 4.63 -1.12
N GLU A 137 -17.01 4.07 -2.22
CA GLU A 137 -18.23 4.46 -2.92
C GLU A 137 -19.23 3.29 -2.96
#